data_AF-A0A9W9IWB5-F1
#
_entry.id   AF-A0A9W9IWB5-F1
#
_cell.length_a   1.000
_cell.length_b   1.000
_cell.length_c   1.000
_cell.angle_alpha   90.00
_cell.angle_beta   90.00
_cell.angle_gamma   90.00
#
_symmetry.space_group_name_H-M   'P 1'
#
loop_
_entity.id
_entity.type
_entity.pdbx_description
1 polymer ?
#
loop_
_entity_poly.entity_id
_entity_poly.type
_entity_poly.pdbx_seq_one_letter_code
_entity_poly.pdbx_strand_id
1 'polypeptide(L)' 'MASQSTSLRDYNKTLRKLSNSLQNALDTFGPASRQYLAVLEILKNCLRDIEDSKRATGHAPVVDDDMLSTAMGYLEIRE' A
#
# COMPACT_ATOMS: atom_id res chain seq x y z
N MET A 1 16.52 22.28 19.15
CA MET A 1 15.69 21.06 19.03
C MET A 1 14.90 21.18 17.74
N ALA A 2 15.47 20.71 16.63
CA ALA A 2 14.89 20.89 15.31
C ALA A 2 13.85 19.80 15.04
N SER A 3 12.62 20.26 14.86
CA SER A 3 11.52 19.69 14.08
C SER A 3 11.61 18.20 13.77
N GLN A 4 10.76 17.43 14.46
CA GLN A 4 10.27 16.16 13.93
C GLN A 4 9.43 16.50 12.68
N SER A 5 10.11 16.68 11.55
CA SER A 5 9.46 16.62 10.25
C SER A 5 8.91 15.22 10.14
N THR A 6 7.60 15.10 10.32
CA THR A 6 6.79 13.92 10.03
C THR A 6 7.40 13.25 8.80
N SER A 7 8.08 12.13 9.01
CA SER A 7 8.83 11.42 7.97
C SER A 7 8.00 11.43 6.71
N LEU A 8 8.52 12.02 5.63
CA LEU A 8 8.03 11.80 4.26
C LEU A 8 7.56 10.35 4.22
N ARG A 9 6.24 10.12 4.13
CA ARG A 9 5.68 8.77 4.18
C ARG A 9 6.39 8.00 3.09
N ASP A 10 7.24 7.05 3.48
CA ASP A 10 7.96 6.23 2.53
C ASP A 10 6.97 5.17 2.03
N TYR A 11 6.15 5.61 1.07
CA TYR A 11 5.09 4.80 0.48
C TYR A 11 5.69 3.56 -0.17
N ASN A 12 6.88 3.64 -0.76
CA ASN A 12 7.58 2.47 -1.31
C ASN A 12 7.85 1.43 -0.23
N LYS A 13 8.43 1.85 0.91
CA LYS A 13 8.67 0.91 2.03
C LYS A 13 7.37 0.30 2.55
N THR A 14 6.29 1.08 2.55
CA THR A 14 4.97 0.63 3.02
C THR A 14 4.34 -0.35 2.05
N LEU A 15 4.29 -0.02 0.76
CA LEU A 15 3.77 -0.87 -0.32
C LEU A 15 4.57 -2.18 -0.42
N ARG A 16 5.89 -2.15 -0.24
CA ARG A 16 6.72 -3.37 -0.18
C ARG A 16 6.27 -4.32 0.92
N LYS A 17 6.09 -3.79 2.13
CA LYS A 17 5.66 -4.60 3.28
C LYS A 17 4.26 -5.17 3.05
N LEU A 18 3.34 -4.34 2.57
CA LEU A 18 1.97 -4.76 2.29
C LEU A 18 1.93 -5.84 1.21
N SER A 19 2.70 -5.68 0.13
CA SER A 19 2.79 -6.68 -0.95
C SER A 19 3.32 -8.00 -0.44
N ASN A 20 4.39 -8.00 0.37
CA ASN A 20 4.91 -9.23 0.97
C ASN A 20 3.90 -9.88 1.92
N SER A 21 3.19 -9.09 2.73
CA SER A 21 2.16 -9.59 3.64
C SER A 21 0.95 -10.13 2.89
N LEU A 22 0.53 -9.49 1.80
CA LEU A 22 -0.55 -9.96 0.93
C LEU A 22 -0.18 -11.26 0.25
N GLN A 23 1.02 -11.35 -0.35
CA GLN A 23 1.50 -12.56 -0.98
C GLN A 23 1.55 -13.73 0.01
N ASN A 24 2.08 -13.49 1.22
CA ASN A 24 2.16 -14.51 2.26
C ASN A 24 0.76 -14.93 2.75
N ALA A 25 -0.14 -13.97 2.96
CA ALA A 25 -1.51 -14.26 3.38
C ALA A 25 -2.29 -15.02 2.29
N LEU A 26 -2.07 -14.67 1.03
CA LEU A 26 -2.66 -15.33 -0.12
C LEU A 26 -2.18 -16.78 -0.23
N ASP A 27 -0.87 -17.00 -0.13
CA ASP A 27 -0.25 -18.33 -0.19
C ASP A 27 -0.68 -19.25 0.97
N THR A 28 -0.75 -18.70 2.19
CA THR A 28 -1.04 -19.51 3.39
C THR A 28 -2.54 -19.71 3.62
N PHE A 29 -3.36 -18.69 3.39
CA PHE A 29 -4.77 -18.67 3.80
C PHE A 29 -5.77 -18.50 2.65
N GLY A 30 -5.31 -18.06 1.48
CA GLY A 30 -6.16 -17.78 0.32
C GLY A 30 -6.80 -16.39 0.31
N PRO A 31 -7.41 -16.01 -0.83
CA PRO A 31 -7.89 -14.64 -1.10
C PRO A 31 -9.15 -14.25 -0.30
N ALA A 32 -9.96 -15.22 0.13
CA ALA A 32 -11.14 -14.99 0.96
C ALA A 32 -10.84 -14.98 2.48
N SER A 33 -9.57 -15.15 2.87
CA SER A 33 -9.20 -15.22 4.28
C SER A 33 -9.30 -13.86 4.97
N ARG A 34 -9.61 -13.88 6.27
CA ARG A 34 -9.65 -12.64 7.08
C ARG A 34 -8.29 -11.94 7.11
N GLN A 35 -7.21 -12.72 7.11
CA GLN A 35 -5.84 -12.22 7.10
C GLN A 35 -5.55 -11.45 5.81
N TYR A 36 -5.85 -12.06 4.66
CA TYR A 36 -5.67 -11.41 3.37
C TYR A 36 -6.53 -10.15 3.25
N LEU A 37 -7.83 -10.24 3.57
CA LEU A 37 -8.75 -9.12 3.50
C LEU A 37 -8.34 -7.96 4.42
N ALA A 38 -7.85 -8.23 5.63
CA ALA A 38 -7.37 -7.21 6.54
C ALA A 38 -6.16 -6.44 5.98
N VAL A 39 -5.17 -7.14 5.42
CA VAL A 39 -4.02 -6.49 4.79
C VAL A 39 -4.45 -5.72 3.53
N LEU A 40 -5.43 -6.25 2.78
CA LEU A 40 -5.99 -5.60 1.59
C LEU A 40 -6.68 -4.27 1.94
N GLU A 41 -7.38 -4.19 3.07
CA GLU A 41 -7.96 -2.93 3.55
C GLU A 41 -6.89 -1.90 3.91
N ILE A 42 -5.79 -2.33 4.54
CA ILE A 42 -4.66 -1.44 4.84
C ILE A 42 -4.03 -0.92 3.53
N LEU A 43 -3.88 -1.77 2.53
CA LEU A 43 -3.41 -1.36 1.20
C LEU A 43 -4.33 -0.32 0.57
N LYS A 44 -5.65 -0.52 0.58
CA LYS A 44 -6.61 0.46 0.04
C LYS A 44 -6.46 1.82 0.71
N ASN A 45 -6.29 1.85 2.03
CA ASN A 45 -6.07 3.08 2.77
C ASN A 45 -4.74 3.75 2.39
N CYS A 46 -3.68 2.96 2.19
CA CYS A 46 -2.38 3.47 1.72
C CYS A 46 -2.48 4.10 0.33
N LEU A 47 -3.17 3.46 -0.62
CA LEU A 47 -3.38 3.98 -1.97
C LEU A 47 -4.20 5.28 -1.96
N ARG A 48 -5.24 5.34 -1.12
CA ARG A 48 -6.04 6.56 -0.93
C ARG A 48 -5.19 7.72 -0.39
N ASP A 49 -4.28 7.44 0.53
CA ASP A 49 -3.39 8.44 1.12
C ASP A 49 -2.36 8.97 0.10
N ILE A 50 -1.84 8.11 -0.78
CA ILE A 50 -1.01 8.51 -1.92
C ILE A 50 -1.78 9.45 -2.84
N GLU A 51 -3.04 9.12 -3.16
CA GLU A 51 -3.89 9.98 -4.00
C GLU A 51 -4.21 11.31 -3.33
N ASP A 52 -4.55 11.30 -2.03
CA ASP A 52 -4.83 12.52 -1.25
C ASP A 52 -3.59 13.42 -1.17
N SER A 53 -2.42 12.82 -0.91
CA SER A 53 -1.13 13.52 -0.90
C SER A 53 -0.82 14.16 -2.24
N LYS A 54 -1.11 13.47 -3.35
CA LYS A 54 -1.00 14.03 -4.71
C LYS A 54 -1.92 15.23 -4.92
N ARG A 55 -3.17 15.13 -4.47
CA ARG A 55 -4.16 16.23 -4.58
C ARG A 55 -3.78 17.44 -3.73
N ALA A 56 -3.31 17.21 -2.51
CA ALA A 56 -2.98 18.27 -1.55
C ALA A 56 -1.71 19.05 -1.93
N THR A 57 -0.69 18.36 -2.43
CA THR A 57 0.62 18.97 -2.74
C THR A 57 0.78 19.37 -4.22
N GLY A 58 -0.15 18.94 -5.08
CA GLY A 58 -0.07 19.11 -6.53
C GLY A 58 1.02 18.28 -7.21
N HIS A 59 1.81 17.52 -6.45
CA HIS A 59 2.91 16.70 -6.93
C HIS A 59 2.63 15.23 -6.59
N ALA A 60 2.89 14.32 -7.54
CA ALA A 60 2.81 12.91 -7.24
C ALA A 60 3.85 12.55 -6.16
N PRO A 61 3.48 11.82 -5.10
CA PRO A 61 4.47 11.27 -4.18
C PRO A 61 5.46 10.41 -4.96
N VAL A 62 6.72 10.39 -4.53
CA VAL A 62 7.76 9.56 -5.15
C VAL A 62 7.46 8.10 -4.83
N VAL A 63 6.64 7.46 -5.66
CA VAL A 63 6.27 6.04 -5.59
C VAL A 63 6.78 5.36 -6.84
N ASP A 64 7.40 4.21 -6.66
CA ASP A 64 7.83 3.32 -7.73
C ASP A 64 6.60 2.74 -8.46
N ASP A 65 6.55 2.93 -9.77
CA ASP A 65 5.38 2.58 -10.60
C ASP A 65 5.15 1.06 -10.64
N ASP A 66 6.23 0.27 -10.68
CA ASP A 66 6.17 -1.19 -10.67
C ASP A 66 5.60 -1.72 -9.33
N MET A 67 6.06 -1.15 -8.22
CA MET A 67 5.56 -1.46 -6.90
C MET A 67 4.10 -1.03 -6.71
N LEU A 68 3.71 0.11 -7.26
CA LEU A 68 2.32 0.58 -7.23
C LEU A 68 1.41 -0.33 -8.05
N SER A 69 1.83 -0.70 -9.26
CA SER A 69 1.13 -1.62 -10.16
C SER A 69 0.95 -2.99 -9.51
N THR A 70 2.03 -3.56 -8.95
CA THR A 70 1.99 -4.81 -8.20
C THR A 70 1.00 -4.75 -7.04
N ALA A 71 1.02 -3.67 -6.27
CA ALA A 71 0.13 -3.49 -5.14
C ALA A 71 -1.34 -3.41 -5.61
N MET A 72 -1.63 -2.66 -6.67
CA MET A 72 -2.98 -2.58 -7.24
C MET A 72 -3.50 -3.93 -7.76
N GLY A 73 -2.64 -4.79 -8.29
CA GLY A 73 -3.02 -6.13 -8.76
C GLY A 73 -3.67 -7.00 -7.68
N TYR A 74 -3.28 -6.87 -6.41
CA TYR A 74 -3.92 -7.60 -5.31
C TYR A 74 -5.40 -7.23 -5.10
N LEU A 75 -5.83 -6.05 -5.55
CA LEU A 75 -7.23 -5.62 -5.44
C LEU A 75 -8.15 -6.39 -6.38
N GLU A 76 -7.60 -6.96 -7.45
CA GLU A 76 -8.32 -7.69 -8.50
C GLU A 76 -8.44 -9.19 -8.19
N ILE A 77 -7.66 -9.68 -7.23
CA ILE A 77 -7.74 -11.06 -6.73
C ILE A 77 -9.00 -11.19 -5.85
N ARG A 78 -10.15 -11.29 -6.49
CA ARG A 78 -11.44 -11.63 -5.87
C ARG A 78 -11.95 -12.92 -6.50
N GLU A 79 -11.70 -14.03 -5.82
CA GLU A 79 -12.36 -15.33 -6.05
C GLU A 79 -13.44 -15.56 -4.99
#